data_AF-A0A9W9SS81-F1
#
_entry.id   AF-A0A9W9SS81-F1
#
_cell.length_a   1.000
_cell.length_b   1.000
_cell.length_c   1.000
_cell.angle_alpha   90.00
_cell.angle_beta   90.00
_cell.angle_gamma   90.00
#
_symmetry.space_group_name_H-M   'P 1'
#
loop_
_entity.id
_entity.type
_entity.pdbx_description
1 polymer ?
#
loop_
_entity_poly.entity_id
_entity_poly.type
_entity_poly.pdbx_seq_one_letter_code
_entity_poly.pdbx_strand_id
1 'polypeptide(L)'
;MECLGIPVDHRLRRLIREGRSMDANGADSKHVQLLLEFGSSIILNEHAYPMCDLGFELEMARPETKGGVLVALLRSHSTQNNSDGFLAGKQGCATLDAVSDLISTVNDSKLGFDDISVFDAIPFLDERIEGPDHQDFIDEAHDVFAEMVRAKDPDVVICCFRTISQDTLVRQLSGCGVGKSHNNNKLVAGLPFICVNAFHPSYAVNRYPIFCCFRQLLLLEFTKAFACWRQRWTEEPWMGLLRTKCRDAVKRTDNAKDYRGHWKPQYLKDQWRSLINSLTASFESSFFQKVDDEGLEDTYARLERSNITWLCCDVAWMLEKLTAEGPVALGLQPQKSSQPRPFAKKLENSFYNLLRDLNLSFKQSDIKVLHNQIAQAHAFRRFAASFEGLLEETLEQISAQEKSQENSELCDEFTNKVVL
;
A
#
# COMPACT_ATOMS: atom_id res chain seq x y z
N MET A 1 1.82 -0.81 -13.49
CA MET A 1 0.77 -0.54 -12.48
C MET A 1 1.45 0.09 -11.28
N GLU A 2 0.96 1.24 -10.84
CA GLU A 2 1.47 1.98 -9.68
C GLU A 2 0.32 2.23 -8.70
N CYS A 3 0.63 2.33 -7.42
CA CYS A 3 -0.30 2.67 -6.34
C CYS A 3 0.46 3.39 -5.24
N LEU A 4 -0.11 4.46 -4.69
CA LEU A 4 0.51 5.35 -3.70
C LEU A 4 1.87 5.91 -4.17
N GLY A 5 2.07 6.06 -5.48
CA GLY A 5 3.33 6.52 -6.07
C GLY A 5 4.50 5.52 -5.98
N ILE A 6 4.21 4.22 -5.79
CA ILE A 6 5.16 3.12 -5.89
C ILE A 6 4.65 2.07 -6.91
N PRO A 7 5.54 1.31 -7.57
CA PRO A 7 5.11 0.22 -8.42
C PRO A 7 4.44 -0.88 -7.59
N VAL A 8 3.42 -1.52 -8.16
CA VAL A 8 2.81 -2.71 -7.57
C VAL A 8 3.79 -3.87 -7.65
N ASP A 9 4.06 -4.49 -6.49
CA ASP A 9 4.86 -5.70 -6.34
C ASP A 9 4.34 -6.78 -7.30
N HIS A 10 5.23 -7.29 -8.16
CA HIS A 10 4.87 -8.28 -9.19
C HIS A 10 4.12 -9.49 -8.63
N ARG A 11 4.41 -9.91 -7.39
CA ARG A 11 3.76 -11.06 -6.74
C ARG A 11 2.29 -10.79 -6.42
N LEU A 12 1.90 -9.52 -6.23
CA LEU A 12 0.51 -9.13 -5.99
C LEU A 12 -0.30 -9.00 -7.29
N ARG A 13 0.35 -8.75 -8.44
CA ARG A 13 -0.35 -8.43 -9.71
C ARG A 13 -1.30 -9.54 -10.15
N ARG A 14 -0.92 -10.80 -9.96
CA ARG A 14 -1.79 -11.95 -10.27
C ARG A 14 -3.09 -11.90 -9.47
N LEU A 15 -3.00 -11.69 -8.15
CA LEU A 15 -4.18 -11.61 -7.27
C LEU A 15 -5.08 -10.42 -7.64
N ILE A 16 -4.48 -9.31 -8.08
CA ILE A 16 -5.19 -8.10 -8.47
C ILE A 16 -5.97 -8.30 -9.78
N ARG A 17 -5.34 -8.87 -10.82
CA ARG A 17 -5.95 -9.04 -12.15
C ARG A 17 -7.15 -9.99 -12.17
N GLU A 18 -7.20 -10.95 -11.25
CA GLU A 18 -8.21 -12.01 -11.17
C GLU A 18 -9.63 -11.55 -10.73
N GLY A 19 -9.97 -10.28 -10.95
CA GLY A 19 -11.20 -9.64 -10.45
C GLY A 19 -12.48 -10.44 -10.69
N ARG A 20 -13.31 -10.52 -9.64
CA ARG A 20 -14.66 -11.10 -9.69
C ARG A 20 -15.64 -10.05 -10.22
N SER A 21 -16.65 -10.49 -10.98
CA SER A 21 -17.85 -9.68 -11.21
C SER A 21 -18.62 -9.59 -9.90
N MET A 22 -18.96 -8.38 -9.48
CA MET A 22 -19.85 -8.13 -8.35
C MET A 22 -21.23 -8.70 -8.65
N ASP A 23 -21.82 -9.41 -7.69
CA ASP A 23 -23.25 -9.69 -7.71
C ASP A 23 -23.97 -8.45 -7.16
N ALA A 24 -24.53 -7.63 -8.05
CA ALA A 24 -25.19 -6.37 -7.71
C ALA A 24 -26.51 -6.52 -6.91
N ASN A 25 -26.86 -7.74 -6.48
CA ASN A 25 -28.13 -8.07 -5.82
C ASN A 25 -27.96 -8.21 -4.30
N GLY A 26 -27.21 -7.32 -3.67
CA GLY A 26 -27.13 -7.25 -2.21
C GLY A 26 -28.47 -6.83 -1.61
N ALA A 27 -28.86 -7.45 -0.49
CA ALA A 27 -30.04 -7.01 0.26
C ALA A 27 -29.85 -5.60 0.83
N ASP A 28 -30.93 -4.84 0.98
CA ASP A 28 -30.87 -3.49 1.54
C ASP A 28 -30.29 -3.47 2.97
N SER A 29 -29.55 -2.42 3.29
CA SER A 29 -28.97 -2.18 4.60
C SER A 29 -29.34 -0.80 5.15
N LYS A 30 -29.51 -0.71 6.47
CA LYS A 30 -29.91 0.53 7.16
C LYS A 30 -28.75 1.36 7.70
N HIS A 31 -27.50 0.98 7.43
CA HIS A 31 -26.33 1.65 8.01
C HIS A 31 -26.24 3.15 7.65
N VAL A 32 -26.61 3.54 6.42
CA VAL A 32 -26.65 4.95 6.02
C VAL A 32 -27.74 5.72 6.78
N GLN A 33 -28.90 5.07 7.02
CA GLN A 33 -29.97 5.68 7.83
C GLN A 33 -29.51 5.91 9.28
N LEU A 34 -28.83 4.93 9.89
CA LEU A 34 -28.27 5.08 11.25
C LEU A 34 -27.29 6.26 11.32
N LEU A 35 -26.42 6.40 10.32
CA LEU A 35 -25.48 7.52 10.23
C LEU A 35 -26.20 8.87 10.06
N LEU A 36 -27.25 8.91 9.24
CA LEU A 36 -28.06 10.11 9.04
C LEU A 36 -28.79 10.53 10.32
N GLU A 37 -29.39 9.58 11.03
CA GLU A 37 -30.09 9.81 12.30
C GLU A 37 -29.12 10.34 13.37
N PHE A 38 -27.93 9.72 13.48
CA PHE A 38 -26.88 10.20 14.37
C PHE A 38 -26.39 11.59 13.98
N GLY A 39 -25.99 11.82 12.73
CA GLY A 39 -25.50 13.13 12.29
C GLY A 39 -26.52 14.27 12.44
N SER A 40 -27.82 13.95 12.30
CA SER A 40 -28.90 14.93 12.45
C SER A 40 -29.23 15.25 13.91
N SER A 41 -28.84 14.41 14.88
CA SER A 41 -29.03 14.66 16.31
C SER A 41 -27.94 15.56 16.91
N ILE A 42 -26.82 15.74 16.21
CA ILE A 42 -25.66 16.49 16.70
C ILE A 42 -25.91 18.00 16.68
N ILE A 43 -25.70 18.62 17.85
CA ILE A 43 -25.72 20.07 18.04
C ILE A 43 -24.33 20.52 18.47
N LEU A 44 -23.64 21.31 17.64
CA LEU A 44 -22.34 21.91 17.94
C LEU A 44 -22.50 23.42 18.18
N ASN A 45 -22.10 23.90 19.36
CA ASN A 45 -22.15 25.32 19.71
C ASN A 45 -23.53 25.96 19.43
N GLU A 46 -24.62 25.30 19.83
CA GLU A 46 -26.02 25.72 19.59
C GLU A 46 -26.49 25.69 18.12
N HIS A 47 -25.67 25.16 17.20
CA HIS A 47 -26.01 25.02 15.78
C HIS A 47 -26.07 23.54 15.39
N ALA A 48 -26.93 23.22 14.42
CA ALA A 48 -26.93 21.88 13.81
C ALA A 48 -25.60 21.60 13.13
N TYR A 49 -25.20 20.33 13.09
CA TYR A 49 -23.99 19.89 12.39
C TYR A 49 -24.01 20.30 10.91
N PRO A 50 -22.88 20.73 10.31
CA PRO A 50 -22.84 21.17 8.92
C PRO A 50 -23.35 20.10 7.94
N MET A 51 -24.38 20.43 7.16
CA MET A 51 -24.97 19.51 6.18
C MET A 51 -23.98 19.03 5.11
N CYS A 52 -22.94 19.81 4.80
CA CYS A 52 -21.91 19.42 3.84
C CYS A 52 -21.05 18.25 4.35
N ASP A 53 -20.71 18.25 5.65
CA ASP A 53 -19.93 17.19 6.27
C ASP A 53 -20.80 15.94 6.48
N LEU A 54 -22.07 16.12 6.84
CA LEU A 54 -23.05 15.03 6.88
C LEU A 54 -23.21 14.36 5.51
N GLY A 55 -23.43 15.15 4.45
CA GLY A 55 -23.53 14.62 3.09
C GLY A 55 -22.27 13.88 2.64
N PHE A 56 -21.10 14.37 3.04
CA PHE A 56 -19.82 13.72 2.72
C PHE A 56 -19.69 12.33 3.33
N GLU A 57 -19.97 12.19 4.63
CA GLU A 57 -19.91 10.91 5.35
C GLU A 57 -20.97 9.92 4.84
N LEU A 58 -22.17 10.41 4.47
CA LEU A 58 -23.21 9.57 3.86
C LEU A 58 -22.80 9.01 2.50
N GLU A 59 -22.14 9.82 1.65
CA GLU A 59 -21.61 9.33 0.37
C GLU A 59 -20.46 8.34 0.57
N MET A 60 -19.60 8.52 1.58
CA MET A 60 -18.57 7.51 1.92
C MET A 60 -19.17 6.19 2.42
N ALA A 61 -20.30 6.24 3.13
CA ALA A 61 -20.91 5.05 3.71
C ALA A 61 -21.56 4.12 2.67
N ARG A 62 -21.87 4.63 1.47
CA ARG A 62 -22.48 3.87 0.38
C ARG A 62 -21.60 2.72 -0.12
N PRO A 63 -22.17 1.69 -0.77
CA PRO A 63 -23.59 1.52 -1.12
C PRO A 63 -24.47 1.04 0.04
N GLU A 64 -25.77 1.36 -0.03
CA GLU A 64 -26.85 1.04 0.94
C GLU A 64 -27.27 -0.44 0.94
N THR A 65 -26.36 -1.34 0.59
CA THR A 65 -26.57 -2.80 0.55
C THR A 65 -25.78 -3.50 1.64
N LYS A 66 -26.14 -4.74 1.96
CA LYS A 66 -25.36 -5.62 2.85
C LYS A 66 -24.18 -6.27 2.14
N GLY A 67 -23.21 -6.75 2.93
CA GLY A 67 -22.05 -7.49 2.43
C GLY A 67 -20.96 -6.58 1.85
N GLY A 68 -20.04 -7.19 1.12
CA GLY A 68 -18.92 -6.49 0.50
C GLY A 68 -17.77 -6.20 1.46
N VAL A 69 -16.91 -5.26 1.07
CA VAL A 69 -15.78 -4.81 1.87
C VAL A 69 -16.14 -3.49 2.55
N LEU A 70 -15.82 -3.40 3.84
CA LEU A 70 -15.90 -2.17 4.62
C LEU A 70 -14.48 -1.68 4.95
N VAL A 71 -14.17 -0.42 4.67
CA VAL A 71 -12.95 0.25 5.17
C VAL A 71 -13.32 1.06 6.41
N ALA A 72 -12.78 0.68 7.58
CA ALA A 72 -13.03 1.40 8.83
C ALA A 72 -11.87 2.36 9.14
N LEU A 73 -12.12 3.66 9.04
CA LEU A 73 -11.23 4.76 9.39
C LEU A 73 -11.55 5.31 10.79
N LEU A 74 -10.76 6.27 11.29
CA LEU A 74 -10.92 6.77 12.66
C LEU A 74 -11.94 7.90 12.74
N ARG A 75 -11.65 9.00 12.05
CA ARG A 75 -12.40 10.26 12.02
C ARG A 75 -11.81 11.16 10.93
N SER A 76 -12.62 12.08 10.42
CA SER A 76 -12.18 13.21 9.60
C SER A 76 -11.16 14.11 10.33
N HIS A 77 -10.21 14.67 9.59
CA HIS A 77 -9.21 15.62 10.13
C HIS A 77 -9.74 17.05 10.08
N SER A 78 -9.39 17.90 11.05
CA SER A 78 -9.87 19.29 11.16
C SER A 78 -9.49 20.24 10.01
N THR A 79 -8.73 19.77 9.03
CA THR A 79 -8.37 20.51 7.81
C THR A 79 -9.13 20.02 6.59
N GLN A 80 -9.91 18.96 6.72
CA GLN A 80 -10.77 18.49 5.65
C GLN A 80 -11.90 19.50 5.48
N ASN A 81 -12.08 19.98 4.25
CA ASN A 81 -13.15 20.92 3.91
C ASN A 81 -14.06 20.28 2.87
N ASN A 82 -15.32 20.05 3.26
CA ASN A 82 -16.32 19.44 2.40
C ASN A 82 -17.32 20.47 1.84
N SER A 83 -17.06 21.77 2.02
CA SER A 83 -17.94 22.86 1.56
C SER A 83 -18.25 22.81 0.06
N ASP A 84 -17.29 22.31 -0.72
CA ASP A 84 -17.34 22.27 -2.18
C ASP A 84 -17.87 20.92 -2.72
N GLY A 85 -18.42 20.09 -1.83
CA GLY A 85 -19.01 18.79 -2.15
C GLY A 85 -18.03 17.61 -2.09
N PHE A 86 -18.59 16.41 -2.28
CA PHE A 86 -17.87 15.14 -2.08
C PHE A 86 -16.58 15.00 -2.90
N LEU A 87 -16.64 15.27 -4.20
CA LEU A 87 -15.47 15.11 -5.08
C LEU A 87 -14.32 16.06 -4.70
N ALA A 88 -14.64 17.30 -4.32
CA ALA A 88 -13.65 18.29 -3.90
C ALA A 88 -13.05 17.93 -2.54
N GLY A 89 -13.88 17.54 -1.56
CA GLY A 89 -13.41 17.08 -0.25
C GLY A 89 -12.50 15.86 -0.35
N LYS A 90 -12.83 14.91 -1.24
CA LYS A 90 -12.01 13.72 -1.52
C LYS A 90 -10.64 14.10 -2.11
N GLN A 91 -10.62 14.90 -3.18
CA GLN A 91 -9.39 15.35 -3.85
C GLN A 91 -8.50 16.23 -2.97
N GLY A 92 -9.10 16.94 -2.00
CA GLY A 92 -8.38 17.73 -1.02
C GLY A 92 -7.74 16.90 0.11
N CYS A 93 -8.07 15.61 0.22
CA CYS A 93 -7.67 14.76 1.32
C CYS A 93 -6.74 13.63 0.87
N ALA A 94 -5.43 13.80 1.11
CA ALA A 94 -4.41 12.80 0.75
C ALA A 94 -4.68 11.40 1.36
N THR A 95 -5.37 11.32 2.50
CA THR A 95 -5.76 10.03 3.10
C THR A 95 -6.84 9.34 2.27
N LEU A 96 -7.90 10.06 1.86
CA LEU A 96 -8.99 9.49 1.08
C LEU A 96 -8.57 9.22 -0.36
N ASP A 97 -7.70 10.06 -0.93
CA ASP A 97 -7.04 9.75 -2.21
C ASP A 97 -6.22 8.47 -2.12
N ALA A 98 -5.49 8.24 -1.02
CA ALA A 98 -4.77 6.99 -0.81
C ALA A 98 -5.71 5.78 -0.71
N VAL A 99 -6.84 5.91 -0.01
CA VAL A 99 -7.88 4.85 0.05
C VAL A 99 -8.44 4.60 -1.36
N SER A 100 -8.71 5.65 -2.12
CA SER A 100 -9.23 5.59 -3.50
C SER A 100 -8.28 4.83 -4.42
N ASP A 101 -7.00 5.17 -4.34
CA ASP A 101 -5.93 4.56 -5.13
C ASP A 101 -5.73 3.09 -4.76
N LEU A 102 -5.78 2.77 -3.46
CA LEU A 102 -5.71 1.38 -2.99
C LEU A 102 -6.90 0.55 -3.48
N ILE A 103 -8.14 1.01 -3.31
CA ILE A 103 -9.35 0.31 -3.77
C ILE A 103 -9.30 0.08 -5.28
N SER A 104 -9.01 1.14 -6.04
CA SER A 104 -8.93 1.07 -7.50
C SER A 104 -7.84 0.08 -7.93
N THR A 105 -6.63 0.21 -7.39
CA THR A 105 -5.49 -0.65 -7.77
C THR A 105 -5.79 -2.12 -7.48
N VAL A 106 -6.23 -2.49 -6.27
CA VAL A 106 -6.38 -3.91 -5.90
C VAL A 106 -7.56 -4.61 -6.60
N ASN A 107 -8.36 -3.84 -7.33
CA ASN A 107 -9.46 -4.32 -8.16
C ASN A 107 -9.24 -4.05 -9.65
N ASP A 108 -8.03 -3.69 -10.07
CA ASP A 108 -7.70 -3.42 -11.48
C ASP A 108 -8.63 -2.36 -12.09
N SER A 109 -8.89 -1.29 -11.32
CA SER A 109 -9.78 -0.17 -11.63
C SER A 109 -11.26 -0.54 -11.84
N LYS A 110 -11.69 -1.73 -11.43
CA LYS A 110 -13.08 -2.19 -11.58
C LYS A 110 -14.02 -1.68 -10.47
N LEU A 111 -13.46 -1.38 -9.30
CA LEU A 111 -14.20 -0.89 -8.14
C LEU A 111 -13.68 0.48 -7.71
N GLY A 112 -14.58 1.33 -7.23
CA GLY A 112 -14.29 2.64 -6.66
C GLY A 112 -14.94 2.84 -5.28
N PHE A 113 -15.04 4.10 -4.88
CA PHE A 113 -15.74 4.49 -3.65
C PHE A 113 -17.24 4.18 -3.69
N ASP A 114 -17.86 4.18 -4.88
CA ASP A 114 -19.29 3.88 -5.03
C ASP A 114 -19.62 2.40 -4.76
N ASP A 115 -18.60 1.53 -4.80
CA ASP A 115 -18.74 0.08 -4.64
C ASP A 115 -18.38 -0.42 -3.23
N ILE A 116 -17.76 0.42 -2.41
CA ILE A 116 -17.10 0.03 -1.15
C ILE A 116 -17.44 1.03 -0.05
N SER A 117 -18.08 0.54 1.01
CA SER A 117 -18.40 1.37 2.18
C SER A 117 -17.13 1.77 2.93
N VAL A 118 -17.03 3.05 3.28
CA VAL A 118 -15.99 3.61 4.15
C VAL A 118 -16.68 4.26 5.35
N PHE A 119 -16.39 3.79 6.56
CA PHE A 119 -16.94 4.35 7.80
C PHE A 119 -15.83 4.94 8.65
N ASP A 120 -16.07 6.08 9.26
CA ASP A 120 -15.30 6.52 10.42
C ASP A 120 -15.85 5.90 11.70
N ALA A 121 -14.96 5.47 12.59
CA ALA A 121 -15.33 4.92 13.90
C ALA A 121 -15.85 5.99 14.87
N ILE A 122 -15.52 7.25 14.62
CA ILE A 122 -15.97 8.44 15.37
C ILE A 122 -16.36 9.50 14.31
N PRO A 123 -17.52 9.33 13.63
CA PRO A 123 -17.93 10.28 12.60
C PRO A 123 -18.25 11.64 13.23
N PHE A 124 -18.18 12.69 12.42
CA PHE A 124 -18.58 14.07 12.75
C PHE A 124 -17.75 14.82 13.79
N LEU A 125 -16.83 14.16 14.48
CA LEU A 125 -15.93 14.78 15.46
C LEU A 125 -14.52 14.90 14.91
N ASP A 126 -14.02 16.12 14.75
CA ASP A 126 -12.60 16.34 14.46
C ASP A 126 -11.74 16.32 15.75
N GLU A 127 -10.42 16.45 15.60
CA GLU A 127 -9.50 16.48 16.72
C GLU A 127 -9.49 17.78 17.54
N ARG A 128 -10.20 18.84 17.12
CA ARG A 128 -10.23 20.15 17.79
C ARG A 128 -11.43 20.32 18.72
N ILE A 129 -12.47 19.52 18.56
CA ILE A 129 -13.66 19.58 19.41
C ILE A 129 -13.33 18.93 20.75
N GLU A 130 -12.98 19.75 21.74
CA GLU A 130 -12.78 19.36 23.14
C GLU A 130 -13.93 19.88 24.02
N GLY A 131 -14.33 19.13 25.04
CA GLY A 131 -15.41 19.53 25.95
C GLY A 131 -15.65 18.52 27.07
N PRO A 132 -16.43 18.90 28.11
CA PRO A 132 -16.76 18.00 29.22
C PRO A 132 -17.48 16.72 28.76
N ASP A 133 -18.28 16.81 27.69
CA ASP A 133 -19.07 15.70 27.13
C ASP A 133 -18.35 14.95 25.99
N HIS A 134 -17.07 15.23 25.76
CA HIS A 134 -16.30 14.68 24.64
C HIS A 134 -16.22 13.14 24.67
N GLN A 135 -16.07 12.55 25.87
CA GLN A 135 -16.01 11.09 26.00
C GLN A 135 -17.37 10.44 25.79
N ASP A 136 -18.44 11.05 26.28
CA ASP A 136 -19.81 10.57 26.10
C ASP A 136 -20.17 10.54 24.61
N PHE A 137 -19.79 11.60 23.87
CA PHE A 137 -19.94 11.62 22.41
C PHE A 137 -19.15 10.50 21.73
N ILE A 138 -17.89 10.28 22.13
CA ILE A 138 -17.07 9.20 21.55
C ILE A 138 -17.70 7.83 21.81
N ASP A 139 -18.26 7.61 22.99
CA ASP A 139 -18.92 6.36 23.34
C ASP A 139 -20.20 6.16 22.52
N GLU A 140 -21.04 7.20 22.37
CA GLU A 140 -22.21 7.16 21.48
C GLU A 140 -21.81 6.91 20.01
N ALA A 141 -20.78 7.59 19.52
CA ALA A 141 -20.26 7.41 18.17
C ALA A 141 -19.75 5.97 17.94
N HIS A 142 -19.09 5.36 18.93
CA HIS A 142 -18.68 3.97 18.87
C HIS A 142 -19.88 3.01 18.84
N ASP A 143 -20.93 3.28 19.60
CA ASP A 143 -22.17 2.49 19.59
C ASP A 143 -22.84 2.56 18.22
N VAL A 144 -22.99 3.76 17.65
CA VAL A 144 -23.53 3.95 16.29
C VAL A 144 -22.66 3.24 15.25
N PHE A 145 -21.33 3.40 15.30
CA PHE A 145 -20.43 2.69 14.40
C PHE A 145 -20.60 1.17 14.50
N ALA A 146 -20.72 0.63 15.71
CA ALA A 146 -20.94 -0.80 15.92
C ALA A 146 -22.29 -1.26 15.35
N GLU A 147 -23.36 -0.48 15.52
CA GLU A 147 -24.67 -0.74 14.90
C GLU A 147 -24.63 -0.66 13.38
N MET A 148 -23.94 0.33 12.81
CA MET A 148 -23.72 0.45 11.37
C MET A 148 -23.01 -0.76 10.80
N VAL A 149 -21.93 -1.24 11.44
CA VAL A 149 -21.23 -2.45 11.02
C VAL A 149 -22.14 -3.67 11.05
N ARG A 150 -22.94 -3.84 12.12
CA ARG A 150 -23.92 -4.94 12.22
C ARG A 150 -25.01 -4.84 11.15
N ALA A 151 -25.48 -3.63 10.83
CA ALA A 151 -26.47 -3.40 9.80
C ALA A 151 -25.91 -3.64 8.39
N LYS A 152 -24.67 -3.20 8.14
CA LYS A 152 -23.94 -3.40 6.89
C LYS A 152 -23.63 -4.88 6.65
N ASP A 153 -23.38 -5.64 7.71
CA ASP A 153 -23.07 -7.08 7.64
C ASP A 153 -22.02 -7.39 6.56
N PRO A 154 -20.82 -6.76 6.63
CA PRO A 154 -19.82 -6.86 5.57
C PRO A 154 -19.22 -8.27 5.51
N ASP A 155 -18.69 -8.68 4.36
CA ASP A 155 -17.91 -9.93 4.24
C ASP A 155 -16.51 -9.77 4.84
N VAL A 156 -15.92 -8.58 4.66
CA VAL A 156 -14.56 -8.24 5.10
C VAL A 156 -14.52 -6.82 5.65
N VAL A 157 -13.83 -6.62 6.78
CA VAL A 157 -13.54 -5.29 7.35
C VAL A 157 -12.04 -5.02 7.31
N ILE A 158 -11.64 -3.96 6.60
CA ILE A 158 -10.29 -3.41 6.62
C ILE A 158 -10.19 -2.43 7.79
N CYS A 159 -9.51 -2.86 8.83
CA CYS A 159 -9.39 -2.15 10.09
C CYS A 159 -8.26 -1.11 10.00
N CYS A 160 -8.57 0.15 9.68
CA CYS A 160 -7.58 1.23 9.47
C CYS A 160 -7.54 2.25 10.63
N PHE A 161 -8.17 1.99 11.76
CA PHE A 161 -8.24 2.91 12.89
C PHE A 161 -7.67 2.32 14.17
N ARG A 162 -7.42 3.16 15.18
CA ARG A 162 -7.09 2.71 16.53
C ARG A 162 -7.74 3.63 17.55
N THR A 163 -8.48 3.05 18.48
CA THR A 163 -9.23 3.78 19.51
C THR A 163 -9.36 2.92 20.77
N ILE A 164 -9.68 3.54 21.90
CA ILE A 164 -10.07 2.85 23.13
C ILE A 164 -11.59 2.90 23.18
N SER A 165 -12.25 1.74 23.32
CA SER A 165 -13.71 1.65 23.36
C SER A 165 -14.14 0.56 24.35
N GLN A 166 -15.28 0.80 25.00
CA GLN A 166 -15.95 -0.20 25.84
C GLN A 166 -16.72 -1.21 24.98
N ASP A 167 -17.23 -0.81 23.81
CA ASP A 167 -17.89 -1.72 22.88
C ASP A 167 -16.89 -2.78 22.39
N THR A 168 -17.33 -4.04 22.47
CA THR A 168 -16.48 -5.20 22.19
C THR A 168 -16.20 -5.35 20.70
N LEU A 169 -17.15 -5.00 19.83
CA LEU A 169 -16.98 -5.01 18.39
C LEU A 169 -15.97 -3.94 17.96
N VAL A 170 -16.12 -2.69 18.43
CA VAL A 170 -15.19 -1.59 18.12
C VAL A 170 -13.77 -1.94 18.56
N ARG A 171 -13.60 -2.48 19.77
CA ARG A 171 -12.28 -2.91 20.28
C ARG A 171 -11.65 -4.01 19.42
N GLN A 172 -12.44 -4.93 18.87
CA GLN A 172 -11.94 -6.01 18.01
C GLN A 172 -11.67 -5.57 16.57
N LEU A 173 -12.39 -4.55 16.08
CA LEU A 173 -12.12 -3.88 14.80
C LEU A 173 -10.97 -2.87 14.90
N SER A 174 -10.56 -2.48 16.11
CA SER A 174 -9.45 -1.57 16.31
C SER A 174 -8.14 -2.21 15.83
N GLY A 175 -7.45 -1.51 14.92
CA GLY A 175 -6.17 -1.93 14.37
C GLY A 175 -5.14 -2.18 15.47
N CYS A 176 -4.46 -3.33 15.36
CA CYS A 176 -3.46 -3.76 16.34
C CYS A 176 -2.08 -3.09 16.12
N GLY A 177 -1.91 -2.36 15.02
CA GLY A 177 -0.73 -1.54 14.69
C GLY A 177 -0.03 -1.97 13.40
N VAL A 178 0.96 -1.18 12.98
CA VAL A 178 1.73 -1.40 11.73
C VAL A 178 2.39 -2.78 11.75
N GLY A 179 2.17 -3.56 10.69
CA GLY A 179 2.81 -4.87 10.49
C GLY A 179 2.37 -5.96 11.46
N LYS A 180 1.27 -5.76 12.18
CA LYS A 180 0.61 -6.83 12.94
C LYS A 180 -0.57 -7.40 12.14
N SER A 181 -1.11 -8.52 12.58
CA SER A 181 -2.25 -9.17 11.91
C SER A 181 -3.26 -9.60 12.96
N HIS A 182 -4.53 -9.53 12.59
CA HIS A 182 -5.59 -10.18 13.36
C HIS A 182 -5.44 -11.69 13.28
N ASN A 183 -5.92 -12.36 14.33
CA ASN A 183 -5.96 -13.81 14.34
C ASN A 183 -7.28 -14.24 13.67
N ASN A 184 -7.22 -14.51 12.35
CA ASN A 184 -8.39 -14.72 11.50
C ASN A 184 -9.25 -15.95 11.85
N ASN A 185 -8.84 -16.76 12.83
CA ASN A 185 -9.54 -17.97 13.24
C ASN A 185 -10.65 -17.71 14.27
N LYS A 186 -11.02 -16.46 14.54
CA LYS A 186 -12.04 -16.10 15.52
C LYS A 186 -13.11 -15.22 14.89
N LEU A 187 -14.38 -15.58 15.13
CA LEU A 187 -15.52 -14.70 14.88
C LEU A 187 -15.32 -13.40 15.65
N VAL A 188 -15.58 -12.27 14.99
CA VAL A 188 -15.44 -10.93 15.59
C VAL A 188 -16.77 -10.60 16.25
N ALA A 189 -16.80 -10.59 17.57
CA ALA A 189 -18.00 -10.41 18.39
C ALA A 189 -19.14 -11.38 18.02
N GLY A 190 -18.79 -12.59 17.55
CA GLY A 190 -19.77 -13.59 17.09
C GLY A 190 -20.28 -13.38 15.66
N LEU A 191 -19.78 -12.38 14.93
CA LEU A 191 -20.17 -12.07 13.56
C LEU A 191 -19.28 -12.81 12.54
N PRO A 192 -19.84 -13.24 11.40
CA PRO A 192 -19.20 -14.15 10.45
C PRO A 192 -18.36 -13.45 9.37
N PHE A 193 -17.67 -12.34 9.70
CA PHE A 193 -16.85 -11.60 8.74
C PHE A 193 -15.35 -11.67 9.04
N ILE A 194 -14.54 -11.40 8.02
CA ILE A 194 -13.07 -11.43 8.10
C ILE A 194 -12.54 -10.05 8.45
N CYS A 195 -11.73 -9.94 9.50
CA CYS A 195 -10.98 -8.72 9.80
C CYS A 195 -9.58 -8.75 9.21
N VAL A 196 -9.24 -7.74 8.41
CA VAL A 196 -7.86 -7.51 7.97
C VAL A 196 -7.31 -6.30 8.69
N ASN A 197 -6.21 -6.50 9.43
CA ASN A 197 -5.51 -5.40 10.07
C ASN A 197 -4.78 -4.58 9.01
N ALA A 198 -5.17 -3.32 8.86
CA ALA A 198 -4.36 -2.31 8.23
C ALA A 198 -3.99 -1.27 9.30
N PHE A 199 -3.17 -0.30 8.92
CA PHE A 199 -2.95 0.88 9.74
C PHE A 199 -3.49 2.08 8.97
N HIS A 200 -3.77 3.18 9.67
CA HIS A 200 -4.40 4.33 9.04
C HIS A 200 -3.58 4.84 7.84
N PRO A 201 -4.17 5.01 6.64
CA PRO A 201 -3.43 5.39 5.43
C PRO A 201 -2.63 6.69 5.59
N SER A 202 -3.14 7.65 6.38
CA SER A 202 -2.42 8.89 6.71
C SER A 202 -1.04 8.65 7.33
N TYR A 203 -0.81 7.51 7.98
CA TYR A 203 0.50 7.15 8.51
C TYR A 203 1.54 7.00 7.41
N ALA A 204 1.17 6.41 6.26
CA ALA A 204 2.09 6.19 5.13
C ALA A 204 2.18 7.42 4.20
N VAL A 205 1.10 8.17 4.01
CA VAL A 205 1.08 9.27 3.04
C VAL A 205 1.34 10.65 3.66
N ASN A 206 0.95 10.86 4.92
CA ASN A 206 1.12 12.15 5.61
C ASN A 206 2.23 12.09 6.67
N ARG A 207 2.20 11.10 7.57
CA ARG A 207 3.08 11.07 8.74
C ARG A 207 4.50 10.59 8.43
N TYR A 208 4.63 9.46 7.73
CA TYR A 208 5.91 8.83 7.42
C TYR A 208 6.10 8.49 5.93
N PRO A 209 5.92 9.47 5.02
CA PRO A 209 6.00 9.26 3.58
C PRO A 209 7.39 8.88 3.04
N ILE A 210 8.45 9.01 3.85
CA ILE A 210 9.81 8.59 3.50
C ILE A 210 9.99 7.08 3.37
N PHE A 211 9.12 6.26 3.97
CA PHE A 211 9.26 4.80 3.93
C PHE A 211 8.28 4.17 2.96
N CYS A 212 8.76 3.77 1.79
CA CYS A 212 7.95 3.05 0.81
C CYS A 212 7.39 1.73 1.37
N CYS A 213 8.05 1.09 2.34
CA CYS A 213 7.57 -0.14 2.94
C CYS A 213 6.19 0.00 3.59
N PHE A 214 5.84 1.18 4.12
CA PHE A 214 4.51 1.43 4.66
C PHE A 214 3.45 1.45 3.55
N ARG A 215 3.75 2.09 2.40
CA ARG A 215 2.86 2.05 1.23
C ARG A 215 2.71 0.63 0.67
N GLN A 216 3.80 -0.13 0.61
CA GLN A 216 3.76 -1.55 0.22
C GLN A 216 2.88 -2.37 1.17
N LEU A 217 3.00 -2.14 2.48
CA LEU A 217 2.21 -2.86 3.46
C LEU A 217 0.71 -2.50 3.35
N LEU A 218 0.35 -1.24 3.11
CA LEU A 218 -1.05 -0.87 2.83
C LEU A 218 -1.58 -1.60 1.60
N LEU A 219 -0.82 -1.60 0.51
CA LEU A 219 -1.19 -2.31 -0.71
C LEU A 219 -1.35 -3.82 -0.46
N LEU A 220 -0.47 -4.43 0.33
CA LEU A 220 -0.55 -5.83 0.73
C LEU A 220 -1.84 -6.10 1.52
N GLU A 221 -2.14 -5.32 2.55
CA GLU A 221 -3.31 -5.57 3.41
C GLU A 221 -4.64 -5.29 2.68
N PHE A 222 -4.69 -4.30 1.79
CA PHE A 222 -5.84 -4.10 0.91
C PHE A 222 -5.98 -5.28 -0.07
N THR A 223 -4.88 -5.70 -0.72
CA THR A 223 -4.92 -6.88 -1.61
C THR A 223 -5.40 -8.13 -0.86
N LYS A 224 -4.94 -8.32 0.38
CA LYS A 224 -5.39 -9.39 1.27
C LYS A 224 -6.88 -9.33 1.53
N ALA A 225 -7.42 -8.17 1.89
CA ALA A 225 -8.85 -8.01 2.15
C ALA A 225 -9.71 -8.40 0.94
N PHE A 226 -9.39 -7.85 -0.23
CA PHE A 226 -10.13 -8.16 -1.46
C PHE A 226 -9.92 -9.61 -1.93
N ALA A 227 -8.74 -10.20 -1.73
CA ALA A 227 -8.50 -11.61 -2.02
C ALA A 227 -9.23 -12.54 -1.02
N CYS A 228 -9.34 -12.16 0.26
CA CYS A 228 -10.13 -12.88 1.25
C CYS A 228 -11.61 -12.86 0.89
N TRP A 229 -12.13 -11.71 0.46
CA TRP A 229 -13.51 -11.59 -0.02
C TRP A 229 -13.79 -12.49 -1.23
N ARG A 230 -12.78 -12.68 -2.10
CA ARG A 230 -12.83 -13.60 -3.24
C ARG A 230 -12.50 -15.06 -2.87
N GLN A 231 -12.20 -15.35 -1.60
CA GLN A 231 -11.77 -16.66 -1.09
C GLN A 231 -10.53 -17.22 -1.78
N ARG A 232 -9.56 -16.35 -2.12
CA ARG A 232 -8.31 -16.72 -2.83
C ARG A 232 -7.04 -16.30 -2.11
N TRP A 233 -7.15 -15.74 -0.91
CA TRP A 233 -5.96 -15.33 -0.18
C TRP A 233 -5.13 -16.53 0.27
N THR A 234 -3.84 -16.51 -0.06
CA THR A 234 -2.83 -17.41 0.49
C THR A 234 -1.70 -16.58 1.08
N GLU A 235 -1.33 -16.87 2.32
CA GLU A 235 -0.26 -16.14 2.99
C GLU A 235 1.11 -16.73 2.59
N GLU A 236 2.02 -15.87 2.12
CA GLU A 236 3.36 -16.27 1.69
C GLU A 236 4.44 -15.75 2.66
N PRO A 237 5.61 -16.42 2.78
CA PRO A 237 6.64 -16.03 3.73
C PRO A 237 7.12 -14.57 3.60
N TRP A 238 7.22 -14.05 2.39
CA TRP A 238 7.68 -12.68 2.14
C TRP A 238 6.73 -11.61 2.71
N MET A 239 5.43 -11.92 2.82
CA MET A 239 4.44 -11.02 3.39
C MET A 239 4.72 -10.82 4.89
N GLY A 240 5.10 -11.90 5.59
CA GLY A 240 5.59 -11.86 6.97
C GLY A 240 6.88 -11.05 7.11
N LEU A 241 7.81 -11.16 6.15
CA LEU A 241 9.03 -10.35 6.11
C LEU A 241 8.72 -8.85 5.92
N LEU A 242 7.80 -8.49 5.02
CA LEU A 242 7.38 -7.10 4.82
C LEU A 242 6.75 -6.52 6.09
N ARG A 243 5.86 -7.25 6.76
CA ARG A 243 5.28 -6.85 8.05
C ARG A 243 6.37 -6.61 9.10
N THR A 244 7.36 -7.49 9.17
CA THR A 244 8.50 -7.37 10.09
C THR A 244 9.35 -6.14 9.78
N LYS A 245 9.71 -5.93 8.51
CA LYS A 245 10.43 -4.75 8.03
C LYS A 245 9.70 -3.45 8.40
N CYS A 246 8.38 -3.42 8.28
CA CYS A 246 7.58 -2.27 8.68
C CYS A 246 7.59 -2.05 10.19
N ARG A 247 7.45 -3.11 11.01
CA ARG A 247 7.57 -2.98 12.48
C ARG A 247 8.92 -2.41 12.90
N ASP A 248 10.00 -2.85 12.25
CA ASP A 248 11.34 -2.35 12.55
C ASP A 248 11.57 -0.93 12.02
N ALA A 249 10.92 -0.55 10.91
CA ALA A 249 10.88 0.84 10.46
C ALA A 249 10.17 1.75 11.48
N VAL A 250 9.04 1.32 12.07
CA VAL A 250 8.38 2.09 13.15
C VAL A 250 9.34 2.35 14.31
N LYS A 251 10.00 1.32 14.84
CA LYS A 251 10.96 1.48 15.94
C LYS A 251 12.11 2.44 15.62
N ARG A 252 12.61 2.42 14.38
CA ARG A 252 13.67 3.34 13.93
C ARG A 252 13.21 4.80 13.89
N THR A 253 11.90 5.06 13.79
CA THR A 253 11.35 6.41 13.70
C THR A 253 11.08 7.09 15.03
N ASP A 254 11.16 6.37 16.16
CA ASP A 254 10.77 6.88 17.49
C ASP A 254 11.54 8.15 17.90
N ASN A 255 12.69 8.43 17.28
CA ASN A 255 13.50 9.64 17.52
C ASN A 255 13.86 10.41 16.24
N ALA A 256 13.22 10.09 15.11
CA ALA A 256 13.59 10.66 13.81
C ALA A 256 13.06 12.08 13.58
N LYS A 257 12.00 12.46 14.32
CA LYS A 257 11.39 13.79 14.28
C LYS A 257 11.74 14.61 15.52
N ASP A 258 11.73 15.93 15.38
CA ASP A 258 11.82 16.87 16.50
C ASP A 258 10.47 17.03 17.21
N TYR A 259 10.42 17.89 18.24
CA TYR A 259 9.20 18.15 19.00
C TYR A 259 8.09 18.83 18.19
N ARG A 260 8.41 19.38 17.00
CA ARG A 260 7.45 19.98 16.06
C ARG A 260 6.95 18.98 15.02
N GLY A 261 7.43 17.73 15.07
CA GLY A 261 7.09 16.71 14.08
C GLY A 261 7.86 16.84 12.76
N HIS A 262 8.89 17.69 12.70
CA HIS A 262 9.77 17.81 11.54
C HIS A 262 10.89 16.79 11.59
N TRP A 263 11.33 16.31 10.43
CA TRP A 263 12.46 15.39 10.35
C TRP A 263 13.76 16.07 10.80
N LYS A 264 14.52 15.40 11.66
CA LYS A 264 15.86 15.89 12.05
C LYS A 264 16.77 15.87 10.81
N PRO A 265 17.46 16.96 10.46
CA PRO A 265 18.33 16.99 9.27
C PRO A 265 19.40 15.89 9.29
N GLN A 266 19.99 15.62 10.46
CA GLN A 266 20.98 14.55 10.63
C GLN A 266 20.39 13.16 10.32
N TYR A 267 19.15 12.90 10.75
CA TYR A 267 18.46 11.65 10.45
C TYR A 267 18.28 11.47 8.94
N LEU A 268 17.87 12.52 8.23
CA LEU A 268 17.70 12.47 6.77
C LEU A 268 19.04 12.23 6.05
N LYS A 269 20.13 12.85 6.51
CA LYS A 269 21.48 12.62 5.97
C LYS A 269 21.94 11.17 6.16
N ASP A 270 21.73 10.62 7.36
CA ASP A 270 22.12 9.25 7.66
C ASP A 270 21.24 8.24 6.91
N GLN A 271 19.94 8.51 6.80
CA GLN A 271 19.02 7.71 6.00
C GLN A 271 19.38 7.74 4.53
N TRP A 272 19.71 8.91 3.96
CA TRP A 272 20.17 9.02 2.58
C TRP A 272 21.44 8.19 2.34
N ARG A 273 22.45 8.34 3.20
CA ARG A 273 23.70 7.57 3.10
C ARG A 273 23.43 6.06 3.17
N SER A 274 22.57 5.64 4.09
CA SER A 274 22.18 4.24 4.23
C SER A 274 21.46 3.71 2.99
N LEU A 275 20.54 4.49 2.41
CA LEU A 275 19.82 4.12 1.18
C LEU A 275 20.77 3.97 -0.01
N ILE A 276 21.67 4.93 -0.23
CA ILE A 276 22.62 4.86 -1.34
C ILE A 276 23.57 3.69 -1.17
N ASN A 277 24.13 3.47 0.03
CA ASN A 277 25.01 2.33 0.28
C ASN A 277 24.28 0.99 0.05
N SER A 278 23.03 0.88 0.51
CA SER A 278 22.22 -0.33 0.31
C SER A 278 21.90 -0.56 -1.16
N LEU A 279 21.58 0.51 -1.90
CA LEU A 279 21.27 0.43 -3.33
C LEU A 279 22.51 0.04 -4.14
N THR A 280 23.67 0.65 -3.86
CA THR A 280 24.95 0.28 -4.48
C THR A 280 25.29 -1.19 -4.22
N ALA A 281 25.23 -1.65 -2.97
CA ALA A 281 25.49 -3.04 -2.62
C ALA A 281 24.49 -4.02 -3.29
N SER A 282 23.23 -3.60 -3.44
CA SER A 282 22.21 -4.39 -4.12
C SER A 282 22.49 -4.50 -5.62
N PHE A 283 22.90 -3.40 -6.27
CA PHE A 283 23.35 -3.43 -7.66
C PHE A 283 24.60 -4.30 -7.84
N GLU A 284 25.59 -4.18 -6.96
CA GLU A 284 26.82 -4.98 -7.01
C GLU A 284 26.54 -6.48 -6.91
N SER A 285 25.75 -6.88 -5.92
CA SER A 285 25.39 -8.28 -5.72
C SER A 285 24.48 -8.83 -6.82
N SER A 286 23.63 -8.00 -7.42
CA SER A 286 22.60 -8.46 -8.37
C SER A 286 22.98 -8.37 -9.85
N PHE A 287 23.87 -7.43 -10.22
CA PHE A 287 24.20 -7.13 -11.61
C PHE A 287 25.68 -7.37 -11.95
N PHE A 288 26.60 -7.20 -10.99
CA PHE A 288 28.04 -7.19 -11.27
C PHE A 288 28.78 -8.46 -10.82
N GLN A 289 28.14 -9.33 -10.04
CA GLN A 289 28.70 -10.66 -9.79
C GLN A 289 28.66 -11.50 -11.07
N LYS A 290 29.75 -12.21 -11.38
CA LYS A 290 29.79 -13.17 -12.48
C LYS A 290 28.71 -14.23 -12.25
N VAL A 291 27.70 -14.20 -13.09
CA VAL A 291 26.64 -15.21 -13.13
C VAL A 291 27.24 -16.42 -13.86
N ASP A 292 27.99 -17.24 -13.13
CA ASP A 292 28.44 -18.52 -13.67
C ASP A 292 27.21 -19.42 -13.82
N ASP A 293 26.79 -19.66 -15.05
CA ASP A 293 25.73 -20.59 -15.50
C ASP A 293 24.40 -20.71 -14.72
N GLU A 294 24.09 -19.83 -13.76
CA GLU A 294 22.89 -19.91 -12.92
C GLU A 294 21.59 -19.98 -13.74
N GLY A 295 20.62 -20.76 -13.26
CA GLY A 295 19.31 -20.89 -13.90
C GLY A 295 18.50 -19.59 -13.90
N LEU A 296 17.40 -19.58 -14.66
CA LEU A 296 16.45 -18.46 -14.66
C LEU A 296 15.82 -18.25 -13.26
N GLU A 297 15.53 -19.35 -12.56
CA GLU A 297 15.02 -19.37 -11.19
C GLU A 297 15.98 -18.74 -10.18
N ASP A 298 17.27 -19.12 -10.22
CA ASP A 298 18.30 -18.55 -9.35
C ASP A 298 18.45 -17.04 -9.58
N THR A 299 18.42 -16.64 -10.85
CA THR A 299 18.47 -15.22 -11.25
C THR A 299 17.25 -14.47 -10.70
N TYR A 300 16.05 -15.02 -10.86
CA TYR A 300 14.82 -14.44 -10.31
C TYR A 300 14.91 -14.30 -8.79
N ALA A 301 15.25 -15.38 -8.08
CA ALA A 301 15.34 -15.40 -6.62
C ALA A 301 16.38 -14.40 -6.09
N ARG A 302 17.51 -14.21 -6.79
CA ARG A 302 18.50 -13.19 -6.46
C ARG A 302 17.92 -11.78 -6.61
N LEU A 303 17.29 -11.48 -7.75
CA LEU A 303 16.73 -10.15 -8.03
C LEU A 303 15.57 -9.81 -7.10
N GLU A 304 14.69 -10.77 -6.81
CA GLU A 304 13.59 -10.60 -5.87
C GLU A 304 14.10 -10.21 -4.46
N ARG A 305 15.17 -10.87 -3.99
CA ARG A 305 15.77 -10.60 -2.66
C ARG A 305 16.54 -9.28 -2.58
N SER A 306 16.92 -8.71 -3.72
CA SER A 306 17.77 -7.50 -3.79
C SER A 306 17.13 -6.23 -3.21
N ASN A 307 15.80 -6.18 -3.07
CA ASN A 307 15.05 -4.98 -2.65
C ASN A 307 15.27 -3.72 -3.53
N ILE A 308 15.84 -3.87 -4.74
CA ILE A 308 16.24 -2.72 -5.57
C ILE A 308 15.06 -1.81 -5.91
N THR A 309 13.90 -2.36 -6.30
CA THR A 309 12.67 -1.60 -6.53
C THR A 309 12.38 -0.64 -5.38
N TRP A 310 12.40 -1.16 -4.15
CA TRP A 310 11.99 -0.44 -2.96
C TRP A 310 13.02 0.61 -2.54
N LEU A 311 14.31 0.30 -2.69
CA LEU A 311 15.38 1.26 -2.48
C LEU A 311 15.28 2.41 -3.48
N CYS A 312 14.98 2.14 -4.75
CA CYS A 312 14.74 3.18 -5.75
C CYS A 312 13.54 4.07 -5.40
N CYS A 313 12.44 3.50 -4.88
CA CYS A 313 11.30 4.30 -4.42
C CYS A 313 11.63 5.22 -3.24
N ASP A 314 12.40 4.74 -2.26
CA ASP A 314 12.83 5.56 -1.12
C ASP A 314 13.78 6.68 -1.57
N VAL A 315 14.72 6.39 -2.48
CA VAL A 315 15.62 7.39 -3.08
C VAL A 315 14.83 8.44 -3.87
N ALA A 316 13.87 8.02 -4.70
CA ALA A 316 13.03 8.95 -5.45
C ALA A 316 12.27 9.91 -4.53
N TRP A 317 11.67 9.39 -3.46
CA TRP A 317 10.97 10.22 -2.49
C TRP A 317 11.90 11.23 -1.80
N MET A 318 13.10 10.77 -1.39
CA MET A 318 14.10 11.64 -0.75
C MET A 318 14.51 12.79 -1.67
N LEU A 319 14.72 12.51 -2.96
CA LEU A 319 15.06 13.52 -3.96
C LEU A 319 13.97 14.59 -4.14
N GLU A 320 12.69 14.21 -4.06
CA GLU A 320 11.57 15.17 -4.19
C GLU A 320 11.37 16.06 -2.97
N LYS A 321 11.75 15.58 -1.78
CA LYS A 321 11.41 16.22 -0.51
C LYS A 321 12.58 16.88 0.19
N LEU A 322 13.82 16.49 -0.10
CA LEU A 322 15.03 17.10 0.47
C LEU A 322 15.59 18.27 -0.35
N THR A 323 14.74 18.97 -1.10
CA THR A 323 15.09 20.01 -2.08
C THR A 323 15.86 21.23 -1.56
N ALA A 324 16.23 21.27 -0.27
CA ALA A 324 16.90 22.40 0.37
C ALA A 324 18.42 22.23 0.59
N GLU A 325 18.97 21.01 0.65
CA GLU A 325 20.37 20.79 1.08
C GLU A 325 21.27 20.17 0.00
N GLY A 326 21.42 20.87 -1.14
CA GLY A 326 22.52 20.66 -2.10
C GLY A 326 22.59 19.30 -2.82
N PRO A 327 23.42 19.18 -3.88
CA PRO A 327 23.55 17.95 -4.64
C PRO A 327 24.40 16.91 -3.88
N VAL A 328 23.92 15.66 -3.81
CA VAL A 328 24.71 14.51 -3.38
C VAL A 328 25.03 13.66 -4.59
N ALA A 329 26.31 13.45 -4.88
CA ALA A 329 26.74 12.59 -5.98
C ALA A 329 26.46 11.11 -5.65
N LEU A 330 25.77 10.43 -6.56
CA LEU A 330 25.63 8.97 -6.53
C LEU A 330 26.94 8.37 -7.05
N GLY A 331 27.76 7.82 -6.16
CA GLY A 331 29.05 7.18 -6.48
C GLY A 331 28.91 5.80 -7.13
N LEU A 332 27.97 5.61 -8.05
CA LEU A 332 27.78 4.33 -8.76
C LEU A 332 28.84 4.19 -9.86
N GLN A 333 29.77 3.24 -9.71
CA GLN A 333 30.71 2.88 -10.76
C GLN A 333 30.21 1.62 -11.50
N PRO A 334 29.79 1.72 -12.77
CA PRO A 334 29.35 0.55 -13.53
C PRO A 334 30.55 -0.31 -13.95
N GLN A 335 30.44 -1.63 -13.77
CA GLN A 335 31.30 -2.62 -14.43
C GLN A 335 30.53 -3.25 -15.59
N LYS A 336 31.10 -3.26 -16.80
CA LYS A 336 30.47 -3.93 -17.96
C LYS A 336 30.61 -5.44 -17.81
N SER A 337 29.50 -6.16 -17.93
CA SER A 337 29.52 -7.61 -18.08
C SER A 337 30.06 -7.99 -19.46
N SER A 338 30.85 -9.06 -19.55
CA SER A 338 31.49 -9.47 -20.80
C SER A 338 30.56 -10.23 -21.75
N GLN A 339 29.45 -10.82 -21.28
CA GLN A 339 28.45 -11.53 -22.12
C GLN A 339 27.06 -11.62 -21.44
N PRO A 340 26.09 -10.74 -21.74
CA PRO A 340 24.76 -10.81 -21.14
C PRO A 340 23.82 -11.77 -21.91
N ARG A 341 23.17 -12.71 -21.19
CA ARG A 341 22.00 -13.47 -21.66
C ARG A 341 20.85 -12.51 -22.03
N PRO A 342 19.84 -12.90 -22.85
CA PRO A 342 18.76 -12.00 -23.28
C PRO A 342 18.01 -11.28 -22.13
N PHE A 343 17.75 -12.00 -21.02
CA PHE A 343 17.17 -11.41 -19.82
C PHE A 343 18.11 -10.39 -19.15
N ALA A 344 19.38 -10.77 -18.95
CA ALA A 344 20.41 -9.88 -18.44
C ALA A 344 20.54 -8.61 -19.30
N LYS A 345 20.37 -8.72 -20.62
CA LYS A 345 20.37 -7.58 -21.55
C LYS A 345 19.17 -6.65 -21.34
N LYS A 346 17.95 -7.16 -21.10
CA LYS A 346 16.79 -6.30 -20.77
C LYS A 346 17.04 -5.54 -19.48
N LEU A 347 17.51 -6.25 -18.46
CA LEU A 347 17.82 -5.70 -17.15
C LEU A 347 18.95 -4.65 -17.21
N GLU A 348 20.02 -4.95 -17.94
CA GLU A 348 21.14 -4.06 -18.22
C GLU A 348 20.68 -2.81 -19.01
N ASN A 349 19.81 -2.97 -20.01
CA ASN A 349 19.22 -1.83 -20.73
C ASN A 349 18.39 -0.93 -19.80
N SER A 350 17.56 -1.49 -18.93
CA SER A 350 16.80 -0.71 -17.93
C SER A 350 17.74 0.04 -16.99
N PHE A 351 18.84 -0.58 -16.55
CA PHE A 351 19.84 0.07 -15.72
C PHE A 351 20.61 1.17 -16.48
N TYR A 352 20.98 0.95 -17.73
CA TYR A 352 21.61 1.99 -18.55
C TYR A 352 20.68 3.16 -18.84
N ASN A 353 19.39 2.90 -19.05
CA ASN A 353 18.40 3.96 -19.16
C ASN A 353 18.35 4.80 -17.88
N LEU A 354 18.38 4.17 -16.69
CA LEU A 354 18.50 4.88 -15.42
C LEU A 354 19.77 5.74 -15.38
N LEU A 355 20.95 5.18 -15.67
CA LEU A 355 22.21 5.93 -15.66
C LEU A 355 22.19 7.12 -16.63
N ARG A 356 21.63 6.93 -17.82
CA ARG A 356 21.44 7.99 -18.82
C ARG A 356 20.50 9.07 -18.30
N ASP A 357 19.38 8.69 -17.69
CA ASP A 357 18.40 9.63 -17.16
C ASP A 357 18.94 10.42 -15.95
N LEU A 358 19.85 9.82 -15.18
CA LEU A 358 20.60 10.51 -14.12
C LEU A 358 21.67 11.46 -14.68
N ASN A 359 21.85 11.52 -16.01
CA ASN A 359 22.89 12.27 -16.72
C ASN A 359 24.30 11.92 -16.22
N LEU A 360 24.49 10.69 -15.74
CA LEU A 360 25.80 10.17 -15.37
C LEU A 360 26.50 9.73 -16.67
N SER A 361 27.12 10.69 -17.35
CA SER A 361 28.00 10.41 -18.50
C SER A 361 29.19 9.56 -18.02
N PHE A 362 29.56 8.53 -18.78
CA PHE A 362 30.73 7.67 -18.52
C PHE A 362 32.06 8.45 -18.45
N LYS A 363 32.12 9.67 -19.00
CA LYS A 363 33.31 10.52 -18.94
C LYS A 363 33.22 11.43 -17.71
N GLN A 364 34.05 11.08 -16.72
CA GLN A 364 34.20 11.76 -15.43
C GLN A 364 34.67 13.22 -15.53
N SER A 365 35.13 13.68 -16.70
CA SER A 365 35.79 14.98 -16.84
C SER A 365 34.86 16.20 -16.90
N ASP A 366 33.58 16.07 -17.27
CA ASP A 366 32.71 17.25 -17.53
C ASP A 366 31.23 17.04 -17.18
N ILE A 367 30.92 16.27 -16.14
CA ILE A 367 29.52 16.12 -15.69
C ILE A 367 29.11 17.40 -14.95
N LYS A 368 28.54 18.36 -15.69
CA LYS A 368 27.60 19.33 -15.10
C LYS A 368 26.40 18.52 -14.60
N VAL A 369 26.46 18.09 -13.34
CA VAL A 369 25.37 17.40 -12.65
C VAL A 369 24.13 18.25 -12.83
N LEU A 370 23.15 17.75 -13.58
CA LEU A 370 21.89 18.45 -13.74
C LEU A 370 21.21 18.44 -12.37
N HIS A 371 20.99 19.63 -11.81
CA HIS A 371 20.47 19.84 -10.46
C HIS A 371 18.96 19.51 -10.35
N ASN A 372 18.39 18.82 -11.35
CA ASN A 372 16.97 18.54 -11.39
C ASN A 372 16.66 17.24 -10.62
N GLN A 373 16.63 17.37 -9.29
CA GLN A 373 16.32 16.29 -8.36
C GLN A 373 14.95 15.64 -8.67
N ILE A 374 13.97 16.42 -9.15
CA ILE A 374 12.66 15.91 -9.58
C ILE A 374 12.81 14.96 -10.76
N ALA A 375 13.59 15.33 -11.78
CA ALA A 375 13.85 14.45 -12.92
C ALA A 375 14.58 13.16 -12.49
N GLN A 376 15.53 13.25 -11.57
CA GLN A 376 16.21 12.08 -11.01
C GLN A 376 15.24 11.18 -10.23
N ALA A 377 14.35 11.76 -9.42
CA ALA A 377 13.32 11.02 -8.71
C ALA A 377 12.41 10.24 -9.67
N HIS A 378 11.96 10.89 -10.75
CA HIS A 378 11.18 10.22 -11.80
C HIS A 378 11.98 9.11 -12.49
N ALA A 379 13.28 9.29 -12.72
CA ALA A 379 14.13 8.25 -13.29
C ALA A 379 14.17 6.99 -12.40
N PHE A 380 14.34 7.17 -11.09
CA PHE A 380 14.30 6.07 -10.13
C PHE A 380 12.94 5.36 -10.07
N ARG A 381 11.83 6.10 -10.13
CA ARG A 381 10.48 5.49 -10.19
C ARG A 381 10.27 4.67 -11.46
N ARG A 382 10.63 5.22 -12.62
CA ARG A 382 10.54 4.50 -13.90
C ARG A 382 11.37 3.22 -13.88
N PHE A 383 12.58 3.29 -13.33
CA PHE A 383 13.42 2.11 -13.18
C PHE A 383 12.80 1.08 -12.25
N ALA A 384 12.28 1.48 -11.08
CA ALA A 384 11.59 0.59 -10.15
C ALA A 384 10.39 -0.11 -10.80
N ALA A 385 9.55 0.64 -11.52
CA ALA A 385 8.42 0.08 -12.26
C ALA A 385 8.84 -0.90 -13.36
N SER A 386 9.89 -0.56 -14.12
CA SER A 386 10.47 -1.46 -15.13
C SER A 386 11.03 -2.73 -14.49
N PHE A 387 11.69 -2.63 -13.33
CA PHE A 387 12.28 -3.76 -12.62
C PHE A 387 11.21 -4.76 -12.16
N GLU A 388 10.10 -4.28 -11.57
CA GLU A 388 8.95 -5.15 -11.24
C GLU A 388 8.32 -5.79 -12.48
N GLY A 389 8.28 -5.08 -13.62
CA GLY A 389 7.85 -5.68 -14.89
C GLY A 389 8.75 -6.83 -15.33
N LEU A 390 10.08 -6.69 -15.19
CA LEU A 390 11.03 -7.75 -15.52
C LEU A 390 10.89 -8.96 -14.59
N LEU A 391 10.67 -8.73 -13.29
CA LEU A 391 10.43 -9.82 -12.33
C LEU A 391 9.16 -10.61 -12.69
N GLU A 392 8.09 -9.90 -13.04
CA GLU A 392 6.84 -10.52 -13.50
C GLU A 392 7.04 -11.37 -14.76
N GLU A 393 7.64 -10.80 -15.81
CA GLU A 393 7.93 -11.51 -17.07
C GLU A 393 8.78 -12.78 -16.84
N THR A 394 9.71 -12.72 -15.88
CA THR A 394 10.60 -13.84 -15.54
C THR A 394 9.84 -14.96 -14.84
N LEU A 395 8.99 -14.59 -13.87
CA LEU A 395 8.17 -15.56 -13.14
C LEU A 395 7.18 -16.28 -14.08
N GLU A 396 6.60 -15.55 -15.04
CA GLU A 396 5.75 -16.13 -16.09
C GLU A 396 6.51 -17.12 -16.98
N GLN A 397 7.77 -16.82 -17.34
CA GLN A 397 8.62 -17.72 -18.11
C GLN A 397 8.99 -18.99 -17.33
N ILE A 398 9.35 -18.87 -16.05
CA ILE A 398 9.62 -20.02 -15.17
C ILE A 398 8.38 -20.93 -15.12
N SER A 399 7.21 -20.34 -14.84
CA SER A 399 5.94 -21.08 -14.78
C SER A 399 5.58 -21.77 -16.10
N ALA A 400 5.96 -21.20 -17.25
CA ALA A 400 5.72 -21.79 -18.56
C ALA A 400 6.70 -22.94 -18.88
N GLN A 401 7.94 -22.86 -18.40
CA GLN A 401 8.94 -23.92 -18.52
C GLN A 401 8.54 -25.15 -17.70
N GLU A 402 8.11 -24.96 -16.44
CA GLU A 402 7.62 -26.03 -15.56
C GLU A 402 6.45 -26.79 -16.20
N LYS A 403 5.42 -26.06 -16.68
CA LYS A 403 4.27 -26.68 -17.38
C LYS A 403 4.66 -27.44 -18.65
N SER A 404 5.69 -26.97 -19.35
CA SER A 404 6.17 -27.64 -20.57
C SER A 404 6.91 -28.94 -20.23
N GLN A 405 7.68 -28.95 -19.14
CA GLN A 405 8.35 -30.14 -18.63
C GLN A 405 7.36 -31.19 -18.13
N GLU A 406 6.36 -30.80 -17.32
CA GLU A 406 5.30 -31.71 -16.85
C GLU A 406 4.55 -32.38 -18.01
N ASN A 407 4.22 -31.62 -19.06
CA ASN A 407 3.56 -32.15 -20.25
C ASN A 407 4.46 -33.11 -21.06
N SER A 408 5.78 -32.88 -21.08
CA SER A 408 6.74 -33.77 -21.74
C SER A 408 6.87 -35.10 -20.99
N GLU A 409 6.98 -35.06 -19.66
CA GLU A 409 7.08 -36.25 -18.82
C GLU A 409 5.80 -37.10 -18.91
N LEU A 410 4.62 -36.46 -18.93
CA LEU A 410 3.34 -37.15 -19.17
C LEU A 410 3.30 -37.84 -20.55
N CYS A 411 3.82 -37.20 -21.60
CA CYS A 411 3.89 -37.81 -22.93
C CYS A 411 4.82 -39.03 -22.96
N ASP A 412 5.97 -38.96 -22.29
CA ASP A 412 6.93 -40.07 -22.21
C ASP A 412 6.37 -41.25 -21.39
N GLU A 413 5.62 -40.98 -20.32
CA GLU A 413 4.95 -42.02 -19.52
C GLU A 413 3.83 -42.71 -20.30
N PHE A 414 3.04 -41.96 -21.09
CA PHE A 414 2.02 -42.53 -21.97
C PHE A 414 2.63 -43.39 -23.08
N THR A 415 3.74 -42.96 -23.67
CA THR A 415 4.41 -43.70 -24.75
C THR A 415 4.99 -45.02 -24.24
N ASN A 416 5.51 -45.06 -23.01
CA ASN A 416 6.03 -46.28 -22.41
C ASN A 416 4.94 -47.29 -21.97
N LYS A 417 3.70 -46.84 -21.68
CA LYS A 417 2.58 -47.71 -21.31
C LYS A 417 1.84 -48.34 -22.50
N VAL A 418 2.00 -47.82 -23.72
CA VAL A 418 1.35 -48.35 -24.94
C VAL A 418 2.18 -49.45 -25.62
N VAL A 419 3.42 -49.68 -25.18
CA VAL A 419 4.36 -50.66 -25.77
C VAL A 419 4.43 -51.98 -24.97
N LEU A 420 3.56 -52.17 -23.97
CA LEU A 420 3.35 -53.42 -23.24
C LEU A 420 1.94 -53.95 -23.51
#